data_AF-A0A8S3DAS8-F1
#
_entry.id   AF-A0A8S3DAS8-F1
#
_cell.length_a   1.000
_cell.length_b   1.000
_cell.length_c   1.000
_cell.angle_alpha   90.00
_cell.angle_beta   90.00
_cell.angle_gamma   90.00
#
_symmetry.space_group_name_H-M   'P 1'
#
loop_
_entity.id
_entity.type
_entity.pdbx_description
1 polymer ?
#
loop_
_entity_poly.entity_id
_entity_poly.type
_entity_poly.pdbx_seq_one_letter_code
_entity_poly.pdbx_strand_id
1 'polypeptide(L)'
;MLIRDVLFALVHKNHREPDINYALVEVLPDLHMERIFEDHQKLTEAILMWPTVSSNRLSFTKRFDKYNFFRTIDSNGDLTHTPDIEGNIYLKEKSRKSWKKHFCVLRPSGLYFIPKGKSKKDLVCVAKFENIELFFGLDWQMKFKSPSDFCFALKHPLIQKKSSKYIKYMCVDTKIEFDRWIMNIRIAKFGQQLKTNYLLMDKAMNIYRSSGRLTTVFTARSETPIEQQQQEKDDSFKNDRRTSILHSQYYEVLSNTSS
;
A
#
# COMPACT_ATOMS: atom_id res chain seq x y z
N MET A 1 -8.77 -13.32 -8.40
CA MET A 1 -8.79 -13.83 -7.02
C MET A 1 -8.28 -12.73 -6.10
N LEU A 2 -9.01 -12.46 -5.01
CA LEU A 2 -8.62 -11.41 -4.06
C LEU A 2 -7.54 -11.94 -3.13
N ILE A 3 -6.72 -11.03 -2.59
CA ILE A 3 -5.64 -11.39 -1.68
C ILE A 3 -6.18 -12.15 -0.47
N ARG A 4 -7.34 -11.74 0.07
CA ARG A 4 -8.02 -12.46 1.16
C ARG A 4 -8.33 -13.93 0.83
N ASP A 5 -8.61 -14.27 -0.43
CA ASP A 5 -8.95 -15.63 -0.84
C ASP A 5 -7.68 -16.48 -0.95
N VAL A 6 -6.64 -15.88 -1.54
CA VAL A 6 -5.31 -16.49 -1.63
C VAL A 6 -4.79 -16.81 -0.23
N LEU A 7 -4.95 -15.89 0.72
CA LEU A 7 -4.50 -16.09 2.10
C LEU A 7 -5.19 -17.27 2.77
N PHE A 8 -6.51 -17.39 2.68
CA PHE A 8 -7.21 -18.54 3.25
C PHE A 8 -6.86 -19.85 2.57
N ALA A 9 -6.68 -19.85 1.25
CA ALA A 9 -6.21 -21.03 0.52
C ALA A 9 -4.79 -21.44 0.98
N LEU A 10 -3.89 -20.49 1.19
CA LEU A 10 -2.54 -20.75 1.70
C LEU A 10 -2.56 -21.27 3.14
N VAL A 11 -3.35 -20.68 4.03
CA VAL A 11 -3.54 -21.16 5.41
C VAL A 11 -4.01 -22.61 5.41
N HIS A 12 -5.05 -22.93 4.62
CA HIS A 12 -5.59 -24.28 4.50
C HIS A 12 -4.55 -25.27 3.96
N LYS A 13 -3.92 -24.95 2.82
CA LYS A 13 -2.94 -25.83 2.16
C LYS A 13 -1.67 -26.07 2.96
N ASN A 14 -1.30 -25.12 3.83
CA ASN A 14 -0.11 -25.24 4.68
C ASN A 14 -0.43 -25.74 6.09
N HIS A 15 -1.66 -26.20 6.35
CA HIS A 15 -2.10 -26.69 7.66
C HIS A 15 -1.78 -25.71 8.81
N ARG A 16 -1.95 -24.41 8.55
CA ARG A 16 -1.73 -23.35 9.53
C ARG A 16 -3.05 -23.02 10.23
N GLU A 17 -2.96 -22.65 11.51
CA GLU A 17 -4.09 -22.01 12.18
C GLU A 17 -4.36 -20.64 11.56
N PRO A 18 -5.62 -20.28 11.24
CA PRO A 18 -6.01 -18.95 10.79
C PRO A 18 -5.55 -17.85 11.76
N ASP A 19 -4.98 -16.80 11.18
CA ASP A 19 -4.51 -15.61 11.91
C ASP A 19 -4.71 -14.37 11.03
N ILE A 20 -5.26 -13.30 11.62
CA ILE A 20 -5.49 -12.02 10.94
C ILE A 20 -4.17 -11.36 10.48
N ASN A 21 -3.05 -11.71 11.11
CA ASN A 21 -1.73 -11.18 10.76
C ASN A 21 -1.13 -11.84 9.52
N TYR A 22 -1.71 -12.90 8.96
CA TYR A 22 -1.20 -13.41 7.69
C TYR A 22 -1.36 -12.38 6.57
N ALA A 23 -0.29 -12.26 5.78
CA ALA A 23 -0.18 -11.35 4.67
C ALA A 23 0.52 -12.02 3.50
N LEU A 24 0.16 -11.55 2.31
CA LEU A 24 0.93 -11.80 1.12
C LEU A 24 1.79 -10.55 0.91
N VAL A 25 3.10 -10.76 0.75
CA VAL A 25 4.09 -9.71 0.62
C VAL A 25 4.71 -9.79 -0.75
N GLU A 26 4.67 -8.69 -1.50
CA GLU A 26 5.47 -8.51 -2.70
C GLU A 26 6.87 -8.05 -2.29
N VAL A 27 7.89 -8.81 -2.68
CA VAL A 27 9.30 -8.49 -2.44
C VAL A 27 9.93 -8.12 -3.77
N LEU A 28 10.64 -6.98 -3.80
CA LEU A 28 11.38 -6.44 -4.94
C LEU A 28 12.88 -6.43 -4.60
N PRO A 29 13.61 -7.57 -4.78
CA PRO A 29 15.00 -7.70 -4.33
C PRO A 29 15.93 -6.65 -4.94
N ASP A 30 15.77 -6.38 -6.23
CA ASP A 30 16.63 -5.43 -6.96
C ASP A 30 16.48 -3.98 -6.48
N LEU A 31 15.36 -3.67 -5.85
CA LEU A 31 15.04 -2.37 -5.28
C LEU A 31 15.21 -2.33 -3.75
N HIS A 32 15.53 -3.47 -3.13
CA HIS A 32 15.62 -3.64 -1.68
C HIS A 32 14.37 -3.12 -0.97
N MET A 33 13.19 -3.55 -1.40
CA MET A 33 11.94 -3.13 -0.77
C MET A 33 10.86 -4.17 -0.93
N GLU A 34 9.83 -4.05 -0.11
CA GLU A 34 8.69 -4.96 -0.12
C GLU A 34 7.40 -4.22 0.21
N ARG A 35 6.24 -4.84 -0.02
CA ARG A 35 4.96 -4.31 0.45
C ARG A 35 4.00 -5.40 0.83
N ILE A 36 3.11 -5.08 1.76
CA ILE A 36 1.95 -5.90 2.09
C ILE A 36 0.88 -5.63 1.03
N PHE A 37 0.33 -6.70 0.45
CA PHE A 37 -0.90 -6.58 -0.31
C PHE A 37 -2.10 -6.33 0.61
N GLU A 38 -2.98 -5.42 0.22
CA GLU A 38 -4.24 -5.24 0.92
C GLU A 38 -5.24 -6.32 0.51
N ASP A 39 -6.09 -6.76 1.46
CA ASP A 39 -6.93 -7.95 1.30
C ASP A 39 -7.96 -7.88 0.16
N HIS A 40 -8.33 -6.67 -0.25
CA HIS A 40 -9.23 -6.40 -1.37
C HIS A 40 -8.54 -6.32 -2.73
N GLN A 41 -7.20 -6.27 -2.79
CA GLN A 41 -6.49 -6.22 -4.06
C GLN A 41 -6.61 -7.56 -4.78
N LYS A 42 -6.48 -7.53 -6.11
CA LYS A 42 -6.43 -8.74 -6.94
C LYS A 42 -4.98 -9.10 -7.22
N LEU A 43 -4.61 -10.34 -6.89
CA LEU A 43 -3.25 -10.81 -7.09
C LEU A 43 -2.83 -10.80 -8.56
N THR A 44 -3.74 -11.18 -9.46
CA THR A 44 -3.48 -11.24 -10.91
C THR A 44 -3.14 -9.88 -11.50
N GLU A 45 -3.86 -8.83 -11.12
CA GLU A 45 -3.60 -7.46 -11.60
C GLU A 45 -2.22 -6.96 -11.15
N ALA A 46 -1.78 -7.34 -9.95
CA ALA A 46 -0.47 -6.96 -9.45
C ALA A 46 0.68 -7.71 -10.13
N ILE A 47 0.55 -9.03 -10.32
CA ILE A 47 1.60 -9.84 -10.96
C ILE A 47 1.78 -9.44 -12.44
N LEU A 48 0.69 -9.06 -13.12
CA LEU A 48 0.76 -8.58 -14.51
C LEU A 48 1.59 -7.29 -14.67
N MET A 49 1.87 -6.57 -13.59
CA MET A 49 2.74 -5.39 -13.60
C MET A 49 4.24 -5.76 -13.54
N TRP A 50 4.57 -7.03 -13.36
CA TRP A 50 5.96 -7.49 -13.31
C TRP A 50 6.54 -7.67 -14.71
N PRO A 51 7.86 -7.48 -14.90
CA PRO A 51 8.51 -7.84 -16.14
C PRO A 51 8.44 -9.36 -16.34
N THR A 52 8.46 -9.82 -17.59
CA THR A 52 8.46 -11.24 -17.94
C THR A 52 9.62 -12.00 -17.29
N VAL A 53 10.79 -11.36 -17.21
CA VAL A 53 11.95 -11.83 -16.46
C VAL A 53 12.06 -10.99 -15.20
N SER A 54 11.55 -11.51 -14.08
CA SER A 54 11.50 -10.81 -12.81
C SER A 54 12.16 -11.61 -11.70
N SER A 55 12.92 -10.92 -10.84
CA SER A 55 13.45 -11.44 -9.59
C SER A 55 12.47 -11.28 -8.41
N ASN A 56 11.33 -10.61 -8.65
CA ASN A 56 10.31 -10.32 -7.65
C ASN A 56 9.71 -11.62 -7.12
N ARG A 57 9.31 -11.59 -5.84
CA ARG A 57 8.80 -12.78 -5.14
C ARG A 57 7.54 -12.44 -4.38
N LEU A 58 6.68 -13.45 -4.24
CA LEU A 58 5.59 -13.42 -3.28
C LEU A 58 6.04 -14.18 -2.03
N SER A 59 5.79 -13.60 -0.87
CA SER A 59 6.07 -14.21 0.43
C SER A 59 4.78 -14.29 1.24
N PHE A 60 4.48 -15.47 1.78
CA PHE A 60 3.39 -15.70 2.70
C PHE A 60 3.93 -15.72 4.12
N THR A 61 3.63 -14.69 4.90
CA THR A 61 4.22 -14.50 6.24
C THR A 61 3.28 -13.73 7.17
N LYS A 62 3.58 -13.74 8.48
CA LYS A 62 2.86 -12.92 9.46
C LYS A 62 3.42 -11.49 9.46
N ARG A 63 2.52 -10.52 9.45
CA ARG A 63 2.77 -9.07 9.41
C ARG A 63 1.90 -8.37 10.44
N PHE A 64 2.45 -8.22 11.65
CA PHE A 64 1.75 -7.58 12.76
C PHE A 64 1.45 -6.11 12.49
N ASP A 65 2.27 -5.46 11.67
CA ASP A 65 2.12 -4.08 11.18
C ASP A 65 0.94 -3.87 10.22
N LYS A 66 0.37 -4.95 9.65
CA LYS A 66 -0.77 -4.86 8.71
C LYS A 66 -2.00 -4.18 9.33
N TYR A 67 -2.37 -4.59 10.54
CA TYR A 67 -3.60 -4.16 11.22
C TYR A 67 -3.38 -3.66 12.65
N ASN A 68 -2.13 -3.53 13.11
CA ASN A 68 -1.82 -3.11 14.49
C ASN A 68 -2.60 -1.86 14.92
N PHE A 69 -2.70 -0.88 14.03
CA PHE A 69 -3.37 0.38 14.31
C PHE A 69 -4.87 0.27 14.58
N PHE A 70 -5.59 -0.65 13.92
CA PHE A 70 -7.01 -0.81 14.18
C PHE A 70 -7.24 -1.35 15.59
N ARG A 71 -6.35 -2.22 16.08
CA ARG A 71 -6.40 -2.69 17.47
C ARG A 71 -6.18 -1.54 18.46
N THR A 72 -5.25 -0.63 18.13
CA THR A 72 -4.99 0.57 18.93
C THR A 72 -6.16 1.57 18.88
N ILE A 73 -6.85 1.69 17.75
CA ILE A 73 -7.94 2.65 17.58
C ILE A 73 -9.28 2.09 18.07
N ASP A 74 -9.52 0.79 18.03
CA ASP A 74 -10.66 0.16 18.71
C ASP A 74 -10.65 0.48 20.22
N SER A 75 -9.48 0.78 20.78
CA SER A 75 -9.31 1.28 22.16
C SER A 75 -9.62 2.78 22.33
N ASN A 76 -9.53 3.58 21.26
CA ASN A 76 -9.55 5.06 21.27
C ASN A 76 -10.66 5.71 20.41
N GLY A 77 -11.49 4.93 19.71
CA GLY A 77 -12.84 5.31 19.26
C GLY A 77 -13.04 5.99 17.90
N ASP A 78 -12.03 6.48 17.17
CA ASP A 78 -12.29 7.18 15.89
C ASP A 78 -11.25 6.95 14.77
N LEU A 79 -11.75 6.56 13.60
CA LEU A 79 -11.01 6.31 12.34
C LEU A 79 -11.42 7.27 11.22
N THR A 80 -12.37 8.17 11.47
CA THR A 80 -13.13 8.88 10.41
C THR A 80 -12.38 10.05 9.77
N HIS A 81 -11.23 10.45 10.33
CA HIS A 81 -10.40 11.49 9.77
C HIS A 81 -8.96 11.01 9.62
N THR A 82 -8.44 11.03 8.38
CA THR A 82 -7.00 11.21 8.19
C THR A 82 -6.65 12.53 8.85
N PRO A 83 -5.92 12.57 9.97
CA PRO A 83 -5.38 13.82 10.45
C PRO A 83 -4.50 14.38 9.31
N ASP A 84 -4.56 15.69 9.09
CA ASP A 84 -3.52 16.36 8.32
C ASP A 84 -2.19 16.10 9.02
N ILE A 85 -1.48 15.04 8.61
CA ILE A 85 -0.18 14.71 9.20
C ILE A 85 0.87 15.58 8.52
N GLU A 86 1.65 16.25 9.36
CA GLU A 86 2.79 17.01 8.96
C GLU A 86 3.99 16.62 9.81
N GLY A 87 5.17 16.73 9.24
CA GLY A 87 6.39 16.31 9.92
C GLY A 87 7.57 16.22 8.97
N ASN A 88 8.74 16.05 9.54
CA ASN A 88 9.95 15.97 8.75
C ASN A 88 10.09 14.59 8.10
N ILE A 89 10.43 14.56 6.81
CA ILE A 89 10.82 13.36 6.09
C ILE A 89 12.11 13.66 5.33
N TYR A 90 13.05 12.74 5.35
CA TYR A 90 14.20 12.79 4.46
C TYR A 90 13.81 12.25 3.10
N LEU A 91 13.87 13.09 2.07
CA LEU A 91 13.70 12.70 0.68
C LEU A 91 15.07 12.41 0.08
N LYS A 92 15.19 11.26 -0.58
CA LYS A 92 16.43 10.94 -1.30
C LYS A 92 16.58 11.81 -2.54
N GLU A 93 17.76 12.38 -2.73
CA GLU A 93 18.03 13.21 -3.91
C GLU A 93 18.47 12.35 -5.11
N LYS A 94 18.73 13.01 -6.25
CA LYS A 94 19.18 12.37 -7.50
C LYS A 94 20.50 11.61 -7.31
N SER A 95 21.38 12.07 -6.42
CA SER A 95 22.57 11.32 -6.02
C SER A 95 22.17 10.04 -5.29
N ARG A 96 22.82 8.92 -5.60
CA ARG A 96 22.48 7.61 -5.02
C ARG A 96 22.63 7.53 -3.49
N LYS A 97 23.35 8.47 -2.86
CA LYS A 97 23.69 8.42 -1.43
C LYS A 97 23.32 9.68 -0.62
N SER A 98 22.70 10.71 -1.22
CA SER A 98 22.32 11.92 -0.47
C SER A 98 20.83 11.98 -0.18
N TRP A 99 20.52 12.52 1.00
CA TRP A 99 19.18 12.64 1.57
C TRP A 99 19.00 14.04 2.13
N LYS A 100 17.83 14.64 1.90
CA LYS A 100 17.52 16.00 2.35
C LYS A 100 16.26 16.01 3.18
N LYS A 101 16.31 16.67 4.34
CA LYS A 101 15.15 16.80 5.24
C LYS A 101 14.19 17.87 4.70
N HIS A 102 12.92 17.51 4.57
CA HIS A 102 11.84 18.39 4.16
C HIS A 102 10.70 18.31 5.17
N PHE A 103 10.04 19.45 5.43
CA PHE A 103 8.79 19.45 6.17
C PHE A 103 7.66 19.04 5.23
N CYS A 104 7.20 17.81 5.39
CA CYS A 104 6.20 17.18 4.54
C CYS A 104 4.81 17.26 5.16
N VAL A 105 3.81 17.23 4.29
CA VAL A 105 2.40 17.37 4.62
C VAL A 105 1.62 16.35 3.79
N LEU A 106 0.82 15.54 4.46
CA LEU A 106 -0.11 14.62 3.82
C LEU A 106 -1.44 15.31 3.54
N ARG A 107 -1.97 15.08 2.35
CA ARG A 107 -3.35 15.42 1.98
C ARG A 107 -4.02 14.18 1.38
N PRO A 108 -5.35 14.14 1.29
CA PRO A 108 -6.05 13.05 0.62
C PRO A 108 -5.54 12.79 -0.81
N SER A 109 -5.13 13.84 -1.53
CA SER A 109 -4.62 13.75 -2.90
C SER A 109 -3.18 13.25 -3.03
N GLY A 110 -2.38 13.27 -1.96
CA GLY A 110 -0.96 12.93 -2.06
C GLY A 110 -0.08 13.46 -0.93
N LEU A 111 1.22 13.23 -1.09
CA LEU A 111 2.26 13.73 -0.23
C LEU A 111 2.92 14.97 -0.85
N TYR A 112 3.09 16.00 -0.03
CA TYR A 112 3.65 17.29 -0.42
C TYR A 112 4.75 17.70 0.56
N PHE A 113 5.60 18.66 0.17
CA PHE A 113 6.49 19.35 1.11
C PHE A 113 6.41 20.86 0.96
N ILE A 114 6.80 21.56 2.03
CA ILE A 114 6.91 23.02 2.07
C ILE A 114 8.37 23.40 1.78
N PRO A 115 8.65 24.16 0.71
CA PRO A 115 10.00 24.66 0.46
C PRO A 115 10.47 25.55 1.60
N LYS A 116 11.78 25.52 1.90
CA LYS A 116 12.36 26.34 2.96
C LYS A 116 12.06 27.82 2.73
N GLY A 117 11.51 28.50 3.75
CA GLY A 117 11.15 29.92 3.67
C GLY A 117 9.84 30.21 2.92
N LYS A 118 9.04 29.20 2.59
CA LYS A 118 7.72 29.35 1.96
C LYS A 118 6.59 28.99 2.92
N SER A 119 5.36 29.37 2.56
CA SER A 119 4.18 29.18 3.39
C SER A 119 3.54 27.80 3.19
N LYS A 120 2.60 27.42 4.06
CA LYS A 120 1.80 26.18 3.91
C LYS A 120 0.94 26.14 2.62
N LYS A 121 0.81 27.25 1.89
CA LYS A 121 0.11 27.33 0.60
C LYS A 121 1.00 26.95 -0.58
N ASP A 122 2.32 27.03 -0.43
CA ASP A 122 3.32 26.81 -1.48
C ASP A 122 3.76 25.35 -1.55
N LEU A 123 2.80 24.42 -1.59
CA LEU A 123 3.08 22.98 -1.54
C LEU A 123 3.71 22.46 -2.83
N VAL A 124 4.82 21.73 -2.71
CA VAL A 124 5.44 21.00 -3.82
C VAL A 124 5.06 19.53 -3.71
N CYS A 125 4.48 18.99 -4.78
CA CYS A 125 4.05 17.59 -4.83
C CYS A 125 5.27 16.64 -4.83
N VAL A 126 5.29 15.72 -3.88
CA VAL A 126 6.23 14.59 -3.85
C VAL A 126 5.66 13.44 -4.68
N ALA A 127 4.41 13.07 -4.40
CA ALA A 127 3.70 11.97 -5.04
C ALA A 127 2.18 12.13 -4.88
N LYS A 128 1.42 11.85 -5.94
CA LYS A 128 -0.04 11.66 -5.87
C LYS A 128 -0.35 10.19 -5.66
N PHE A 129 -1.38 9.85 -4.88
CA PHE A 129 -1.70 8.44 -4.56
C PHE A 129 -2.40 7.66 -5.68
N GLU A 130 -2.79 8.35 -6.74
CA GLU A 130 -3.26 7.73 -7.98
C GLU A 130 -2.17 6.83 -8.57
N ASN A 131 -2.49 5.56 -8.78
CA ASN A 131 -1.65 4.57 -9.48
C ASN A 131 -0.24 4.34 -8.89
N ILE A 132 -0.01 4.65 -7.61
CA ILE A 132 1.25 4.31 -6.92
C ILE A 132 1.02 3.40 -5.74
N GLU A 133 2.03 2.59 -5.44
CA GLU A 133 2.05 1.67 -4.31
C GLU A 133 3.09 2.11 -3.28
N LEU A 134 2.79 1.80 -2.01
CA LEU A 134 3.64 2.05 -0.86
C LEU A 134 4.49 0.81 -0.57
N PHE A 135 5.80 1.00 -0.43
CA PHE A 135 6.77 -0.05 -0.12
C PHE A 135 7.58 0.29 1.13
N PHE A 136 7.94 -0.72 1.91
CA PHE A 136 8.90 -0.69 3.01
C PHE A 136 10.31 -0.86 2.45
N GLY A 137 11.21 0.04 2.78
CA GLY A 137 12.62 -0.07 2.42
C GLY A 137 13.33 -1.10 3.31
N LEU A 138 14.21 -1.90 2.71
CA LEU A 138 14.98 -2.96 3.37
C LEU A 138 16.48 -2.62 3.30
N ASP A 139 17.15 -2.59 4.44
CA ASP A 139 18.61 -2.32 4.54
C ASP A 139 19.08 -1.02 3.85
N TRP A 140 18.22 -0.01 3.76
CA TRP A 140 18.54 1.22 3.03
C TRP A 140 19.61 2.06 3.70
N GLN A 141 19.83 1.92 5.01
CA GLN A 141 20.95 2.59 5.67
C GLN A 141 22.28 2.05 5.11
N MET A 142 22.38 0.74 4.95
CA MET A 142 23.55 0.11 4.34
C MET A 142 23.64 0.40 2.83
N LYS A 143 22.54 0.23 2.08
CA LYS A 143 22.51 0.28 0.61
C LYS A 143 22.53 1.70 0.02
N PHE A 144 21.79 2.62 0.65
CA PHE A 144 21.54 3.98 0.15
C PHE A 144 21.98 5.08 1.11
N LYS A 145 22.58 4.73 2.25
CA LYS A 145 23.01 5.70 3.27
C LYS A 145 21.85 6.55 3.78
N SER A 146 20.66 5.94 3.90
CA SER A 146 19.53 6.61 4.56
C SER A 146 19.90 6.94 6.01
N PRO A 147 19.33 8.02 6.58
CA PRO A 147 19.60 8.40 7.97
C PRO A 147 19.22 7.32 8.99
N SER A 148 18.17 6.54 8.74
CA SER A 148 17.72 5.42 9.57
C SER A 148 17.24 4.26 8.69
N ASP A 149 16.85 3.14 9.31
CA ASP A 149 16.20 2.01 8.64
C ASP A 149 14.68 2.19 8.49
N PHE A 150 14.12 3.29 9.01
CA PHE A 150 12.69 3.60 8.93
C PHE A 150 12.35 4.23 7.58
N CYS A 151 12.42 3.38 6.56
CA CYS A 151 12.45 3.77 5.16
C CYS A 151 11.21 3.27 4.40
N PHE A 152 10.69 4.09 3.50
CA PHE A 152 9.58 3.72 2.63
C PHE A 152 9.67 4.38 1.26
N ALA A 153 9.00 3.80 0.27
CA ALA A 153 8.94 4.34 -1.07
C ALA A 153 7.52 4.40 -1.62
N LEU A 154 7.35 5.35 -2.54
CA LEU A 154 6.17 5.49 -3.38
C LEU A 154 6.59 5.36 -4.85
N LYS A 155 5.97 4.44 -5.58
CA LYS A 155 6.20 4.26 -7.02
C LYS A 155 5.01 3.63 -7.73
N HIS A 156 4.93 3.84 -9.05
CA HIS A 156 4.00 3.09 -9.90
C HIS A 156 4.39 1.59 -9.94
N PRO A 157 3.42 0.65 -9.96
CA PRO A 157 3.67 -0.80 -10.05
C PRO A 157 4.61 -1.21 -11.19
N LEU A 158 4.42 -0.65 -12.39
CA LEU A 158 5.26 -0.93 -13.59
C LEU A 158 6.73 -0.51 -13.44
N ILE A 159 7.07 0.34 -12.46
CA ILE A 159 8.44 0.80 -12.30
C ILE A 159 9.22 -0.24 -11.50
N GLN A 160 10.19 -0.86 -12.16
CA GLN A 160 10.99 -1.96 -11.60
C GLN A 160 12.52 -1.66 -11.68
N LYS A 161 12.90 -0.49 -12.22
CA LYS A 161 14.30 -0.09 -12.41
C LYS A 161 14.81 0.81 -11.28
N LYS A 162 15.93 0.44 -10.68
CA LYS A 162 16.59 1.14 -9.55
C LYS A 162 16.99 2.59 -9.83
N SER A 163 17.31 2.90 -11.09
CA SER A 163 17.73 4.25 -11.51
C SER A 163 16.55 5.21 -11.77
N SER A 164 15.30 4.75 -11.60
CA SER A 164 14.13 5.55 -11.96
C SER A 164 13.95 6.76 -11.04
N LYS A 165 13.91 7.96 -11.62
CA LYS A 165 13.60 9.23 -10.93
C LYS A 165 12.17 9.32 -10.38
N TYR A 166 11.32 8.37 -10.79
CA TYR A 166 9.90 8.30 -10.44
C TYR A 166 9.66 7.47 -9.18
N ILE A 167 10.67 6.76 -8.66
CA ILE A 167 10.61 6.17 -7.32
C ILE A 167 10.94 7.27 -6.32
N LYS A 168 10.03 7.54 -5.39
CA LYS A 168 10.26 8.49 -4.30
C LYS A 168 10.68 7.69 -3.08
N TYR A 169 11.94 7.83 -2.68
CA TYR A 169 12.51 7.19 -1.49
C TYR A 169 12.45 8.16 -0.31
N MET A 170 11.94 7.68 0.81
CA MET A 170 11.69 8.44 2.03
C MET A 170 12.28 7.72 3.24
N CYS A 171 12.68 8.50 4.23
CA CYS A 171 13.20 8.01 5.51
C CYS A 171 12.72 8.96 6.62
N VAL A 172 12.49 8.45 7.83
CA VAL A 172 12.14 9.24 9.03
C VAL A 172 13.05 8.88 10.19
N ASP A 173 13.06 9.66 11.27
CA ASP A 173 14.04 9.47 12.34
C ASP A 173 13.66 8.29 13.26
N THR A 174 12.36 8.04 13.47
CA THR A 174 11.88 7.06 14.47
C THR A 174 10.85 6.05 13.93
N LYS A 175 10.71 4.90 14.63
CA LYS A 175 9.68 3.89 14.34
C LYS A 175 8.26 4.43 14.50
N ILE A 176 8.04 5.33 15.46
CA ILE A 176 6.73 5.94 15.72
C ILE A 176 6.32 6.81 14.53
N GLU A 177 7.23 7.66 14.04
CA GLU A 177 6.99 8.44 12.83
C GLU A 177 6.74 7.55 11.63
N PHE A 178 7.51 6.46 11.49
CA PHE A 178 7.35 5.50 10.41
C PHE A 178 5.95 4.90 10.37
N ASP A 179 5.52 4.33 11.49
CA ASP A 179 4.19 3.74 11.60
C ASP A 179 3.10 4.76 11.34
N ARG A 180 3.27 5.99 11.86
CA ARG A 180 2.34 7.09 11.59
C ARG A 180 2.26 7.42 10.11
N TRP A 181 3.38 7.56 9.40
CA TRP A 181 3.40 7.87 7.96
C TRP A 181 2.82 6.74 7.12
N ILE A 182 3.28 5.50 7.33
CA ILE A 182 2.77 4.31 6.63
C ILE A 182 1.26 4.21 6.79
N MET A 183 0.76 4.40 8.01
CA MET A 183 -0.65 4.26 8.30
C MET A 183 -1.50 5.30 7.58
N ASN A 184 -1.14 6.57 7.75
CA ASN A 184 -1.91 7.66 7.19
C ASN A 184 -1.86 7.69 5.66
N ILE A 185 -0.74 7.25 5.05
CA ILE A 185 -0.67 7.06 3.59
C ILE A 185 -1.65 5.96 3.15
N ARG A 186 -1.72 4.82 3.86
CA ARG A 186 -2.68 3.75 3.54
C ARG A 186 -4.13 4.23 3.71
N ILE A 187 -4.43 4.98 4.76
CA ILE A 187 -5.76 5.58 4.96
C ILE A 187 -6.08 6.58 3.84
N ALA A 188 -5.17 7.48 3.48
CA ALA A 188 -5.38 8.42 2.39
C ALA A 188 -5.59 7.71 1.04
N LYS A 189 -4.88 6.60 0.79
CA LYS A 189 -4.96 5.84 -0.46
C LYS A 189 -6.21 4.95 -0.56
N PHE A 190 -6.58 4.25 0.52
CA PHE A 190 -7.62 3.21 0.49
C PHE A 190 -8.90 3.59 1.24
N GLY A 191 -8.86 4.62 2.08
CA GLY A 191 -9.98 5.11 2.86
C GLY A 191 -10.68 4.00 3.65
N GLN A 192 -12.01 4.03 3.59
CA GLN A 192 -12.88 3.09 4.30
C GLN A 192 -12.63 1.62 3.94
N GLN A 193 -12.11 1.34 2.73
CA GLN A 193 -11.81 -0.04 2.31
C GLN A 193 -10.83 -0.73 3.27
N LEU A 194 -9.90 0.03 3.85
CA LEU A 194 -8.93 -0.52 4.79
C LEU A 194 -9.61 -1.03 6.07
N LYS A 195 -10.59 -0.27 6.58
CA LYS A 195 -11.41 -0.66 7.75
C LYS A 195 -12.28 -1.86 7.40
N THR A 196 -12.87 -1.88 6.21
CA THR A 196 -13.65 -3.04 5.72
C THR A 196 -12.79 -4.31 5.70
N ASN A 197 -11.56 -4.24 5.20
CA ASN A 197 -10.66 -5.40 5.18
C ASN A 197 -10.41 -5.95 6.59
N TYR A 198 -10.12 -5.06 7.54
CA TYR A 198 -9.91 -5.45 8.95
C TYR A 198 -11.14 -6.11 9.54
N LEU A 199 -12.32 -5.48 9.44
CA LEU A 199 -13.56 -6.00 10.02
C LEU A 199 -13.95 -7.36 9.42
N LEU A 200 -13.76 -7.54 8.11
CA LEU A 200 -14.01 -8.82 7.45
C LEU A 200 -13.08 -9.92 7.97
N MET A 201 -11.79 -9.60 8.13
CA MET A 201 -10.83 -10.57 8.65
C MET A 201 -11.06 -10.87 10.14
N ASP A 202 -11.41 -9.87 10.96
CA ASP A 202 -11.71 -10.07 12.37
C ASP A 202 -12.97 -10.95 12.55
N LYS A 203 -14.04 -10.66 11.80
CA LYS A 203 -15.23 -11.50 11.76
C LYS A 203 -14.89 -12.95 11.36
N ALA A 204 -14.07 -13.13 10.33
CA ALA A 204 -13.63 -14.45 9.90
C ALA A 204 -12.85 -15.19 10.99
N MET A 205 -11.96 -14.50 11.72
CA MET A 205 -11.24 -15.09 12.86
C MET A 205 -12.19 -15.47 14.00
N ASN A 206 -13.21 -14.66 14.28
CA ASN A 206 -14.21 -14.96 15.31
C ASN A 206 -15.05 -16.20 14.96
N ILE A 207 -15.47 -16.33 13.69
CA ILE A 207 -16.16 -17.53 13.19
C ILE A 207 -15.27 -18.77 13.31
N TYR A 208 -13.98 -18.65 12.98
CA TYR A 208 -13.06 -19.76 13.14
C TYR A 208 -12.90 -20.16 14.62
N ARG A 209 -12.71 -19.21 15.52
CA ARG A 209 -12.58 -19.47 16.97
C ARG A 209 -13.80 -20.18 17.56
N SER A 210 -15.01 -19.82 17.11
CA SER A 210 -16.24 -20.46 17.61
C SER A 210 -16.52 -21.83 16.99
N SER A 211 -16.19 -22.03 15.71
CA SER A 211 -16.52 -23.27 14.99
C SER A 211 -15.39 -24.31 14.93
N GLY A 212 -14.13 -23.88 15.12
CA GLY A 212 -12.94 -24.70 14.90
C GLY A 212 -12.72 -25.12 13.43
N ARG A 213 -13.49 -24.58 12.47
CA ARG A 213 -13.51 -25.07 11.09
C ARG A 213 -13.33 -23.93 10.08
N LEU A 214 -12.28 -24.02 9.27
CA LEU A 214 -12.00 -23.04 8.22
C LEU A 214 -13.06 -23.09 7.09
N THR A 215 -13.69 -24.25 6.86
CA THR A 215 -14.78 -24.41 5.90
C THR A 215 -15.96 -23.48 6.19
N THR A 216 -16.30 -23.28 7.47
CA THR A 216 -17.38 -22.39 7.91
C THR A 216 -17.08 -20.93 7.59
N VAL A 217 -15.80 -20.54 7.64
CA VAL A 217 -15.36 -19.20 7.24
C VAL A 217 -15.54 -19.01 5.72
N PHE A 218 -15.24 -20.02 4.92
CA PHE A 218 -15.41 -19.95 3.46
C PHE A 218 -16.89 -19.82 3.07
N THR A 219 -17.79 -20.58 3.70
CA THR A 219 -19.23 -20.53 3.39
C THR A 219 -19.88 -19.21 3.80
N ALA A 220 -19.50 -18.65 4.96
CA ALA A 220 -20.04 -17.37 5.46
C ALA A 220 -19.66 -16.15 4.60
N ARG A 221 -18.67 -16.26 3.71
CA ARG A 221 -18.29 -15.21 2.76
C ARG A 221 -19.32 -15.02 1.66
N SER A 222 -19.89 -16.11 1.17
CA SER A 222 -20.88 -16.13 0.09
C SER A 222 -22.18 -15.38 0.44
N GLU A 223 -22.39 -15.06 1.71
CA GLU A 223 -23.61 -14.47 2.25
C GLU A 223 -23.48 -12.99 2.63
N THR A 224 -22.30 -12.36 2.46
CA THR A 224 -22.11 -10.96 2.91
C THR A 224 -22.68 -9.91 1.93
N PRO A 225 -23.60 -9.02 2.36
CA PRO A 225 -24.21 -7.97 1.51
C PRO A 225 -23.23 -6.88 1.02
N ILE A 226 -22.04 -6.80 1.61
CA ILE A 226 -21.05 -5.74 1.36
C ILE A 226 -20.44 -5.86 -0.05
N GLU A 227 -20.34 -7.07 -0.61
CA GLU A 227 -19.80 -7.30 -1.95
C GLU A 227 -20.74 -6.79 -3.06
N GLN A 228 -22.06 -6.81 -2.84
CA GLN A 228 -23.06 -6.33 -3.81
C GLN A 228 -23.01 -4.80 -3.98
N GLN A 229 -22.87 -4.04 -2.88
CA GLN A 229 -22.77 -2.57 -2.92
C GLN A 229 -21.47 -2.06 -3.56
N GLN A 230 -20.43 -2.88 -3.54
CA GLN A 230 -19.11 -2.54 -4.08
C GLN A 230 -19.03 -2.77 -5.59
N GLN A 231 -19.70 -3.83 -6.07
CA GLN A 231 -19.84 -4.14 -7.49
C GLN A 231 -20.69 -3.09 -8.23
N GLU A 232 -21.75 -2.58 -7.59
CA GLU A 232 -22.56 -1.46 -8.14
C GLU A 232 -21.78 -0.14 -8.27
N LYS A 233 -20.87 0.15 -7.32
CA LYS A 233 -19.99 1.34 -7.39
C LYS A 233 -18.91 1.20 -8.48
N ASP A 234 -18.28 0.04 -8.61
CA ASP A 234 -17.26 -0.19 -9.62
C ASP A 234 -17.84 -0.14 -11.05
N ASP A 235 -19.06 -0.64 -11.26
CA ASP A 235 -19.75 -0.55 -12.55
C ASP A 235 -20.22 0.89 -12.87
N SER A 236 -20.56 1.67 -11.83
CA SER A 236 -20.81 3.12 -11.97
C SER A 236 -19.55 3.90 -12.38
N PHE A 237 -18.36 3.53 -11.90
CA PHE A 237 -17.09 4.22 -12.23
C PHE A 237 -16.54 3.85 -13.61
N LYS A 238 -16.82 2.64 -14.10
CA LYS A 238 -16.41 2.21 -15.45
C LYS A 238 -17.26 2.83 -16.57
N ASN A 239 -18.48 3.26 -16.27
CA ASN A 239 -19.35 3.94 -17.23
C ASN A 239 -19.02 5.44 -17.41
N ASP A 240 -18.09 5.99 -16.64
CA ASP A 240 -17.66 7.38 -16.82
C ASP A 240 -16.68 7.50 -18.01
N ARG A 241 -17.15 8.07 -19.13
CA ARG A 241 -16.38 8.19 -20.40
C ARG A 241 -15.01 8.86 -20.24
N ARG A 242 -14.77 9.62 -19.16
CA ARG A 242 -13.47 10.28 -18.88
C ARG A 242 -12.31 9.31 -18.58
N THR A 243 -12.55 8.17 -17.94
CA THR A 243 -11.48 7.21 -17.60
C THR A 243 -10.99 6.42 -18.82
N SER A 244 -11.88 6.13 -19.77
CA SER A 244 -11.53 5.46 -21.04
C SER A 244 -10.60 6.29 -21.92
N ILE A 245 -10.80 7.62 -21.95
CA ILE A 245 -10.03 8.55 -22.78
C ILE A 245 -8.59 8.70 -22.25
N LEU A 246 -8.43 8.81 -20.92
CA LEU A 246 -7.11 8.90 -20.27
C LEU A 246 -6.29 7.61 -20.42
N HIS A 247 -6.95 6.45 -20.47
CA HIS A 247 -6.26 5.18 -20.72
C HIS A 247 -5.72 5.11 -22.16
N SER A 248 -6.47 5.61 -23.15
CA SER A 248 -6.01 5.64 -24.56
C SER A 248 -4.86 6.64 -24.80
N GLN A 249 -4.93 7.83 -24.20
CA GLN A 249 -3.92 8.87 -24.36
C GLN A 249 -2.56 8.50 -23.75
N TYR A 250 -2.55 7.64 -22.72
CA TYR A 250 -1.30 7.18 -22.09
C TYR A 250 -0.51 6.19 -22.97
N TYR A 251 -1.19 5.34 -23.74
CA TYR A 251 -0.51 4.44 -24.69
C TYR A 251 0.01 5.16 -25.93
N GLU A 252 -0.67 6.23 -26.37
CA GLU A 252 -0.27 7.08 -27.48
C GLU A 252 1.04 7.85 -27.21
N VAL A 253 1.25 8.26 -25.95
CA VAL A 253 2.50 8.92 -25.52
C VAL A 253 3.68 7.93 -25.45
N LEU A 254 3.44 6.65 -25.16
CA LEU A 254 4.49 5.65 -25.07
C LEU A 254 4.93 5.12 -26.45
N SER A 255 4.03 5.06 -27.44
CA SER A 255 4.39 4.68 -28.82
C SER A 255 5.27 5.73 -29.52
N ASN A 256 5.16 7.01 -29.14
CA ASN A 256 5.91 8.11 -29.77
C ASN A 256 7.31 8.36 -29.19
N THR A 257 7.79 7.51 -28.27
CA THR A 257 9.15 7.62 -27.68
C THR A 257 10.10 6.49 -28.10
N SER A 258 9.69 5.69 -29.09
CA SER A 258 10.49 4.60 -29.66
C SER A 258 10.87 4.89 -31.12
N SER A 259 11.41 6.08 -31.39
CA SER A 259 12.09 6.44 -32.64
C SER A 259 13.30 7.30 -32.35
#